data_AF-A0A480A091-F1
#
_entry.id   AF-A0A480A091-F1
#
_cell.length_a   1.000
_cell.length_b   1.000
_cell.length_c   1.000
_cell.angle_alpha   90.00
_cell.angle_beta   90.00
_cell.angle_gamma   90.00
#
_symmetry.space_group_name_H-M   'P 1'
#
loop_
_entity.id
_entity.type
_entity.pdbx_description
1 polymer ?
#
loop_
_entity_poly.entity_id
_entity_poly.type
_entity_poly.pdbx_seq_one_letter_code
_entity_poly.pdbx_strand_id
1 'polypeptide(L)'
;MSYFPAPIILEAFPQAKKVKGKTPVQGGGALRKRWKDQDYIYEWDSRHGLVEKYDKRGNHLGEFDPFTGEKINPRVPSRRIS
;
A
#
# COMPACT_ATOMS: atom_id res chain seq x y z
N MET A 1 18.18 -5.31 -9.30
CA MET A 1 17.25 -4.79 -8.26
C MET A 1 16.38 -5.94 -7.80
N SER A 2 16.41 -6.25 -6.51
CA SER A 2 15.49 -7.24 -5.91
C SER A 2 14.22 -6.51 -5.48
N TYR A 3 13.06 -7.08 -5.79
CA TYR A 3 11.76 -6.56 -5.35
C TYR A 3 11.17 -7.49 -4.31
N PHE A 4 10.41 -6.94 -3.37
CA PHE A 4 9.67 -7.72 -2.40
C PHE A 4 8.34 -8.19 -3.01
N PRO A 5 8.05 -9.51 -3.01
CA PRO A 5 6.76 -10.00 -3.47
C PRO A 5 5.65 -9.47 -2.56
N ALA A 6 4.54 -9.07 -3.16
CA ALA A 6 3.38 -8.64 -2.39
C ALA A 6 2.81 -9.83 -1.60
N PRO A 7 2.48 -9.65 -0.31
CA PRO A 7 1.83 -10.69 0.45
C PRO A 7 0.42 -10.96 -0.11
N ILE A 8 -0.11 -12.16 0.13
CA ILE A 8 -1.46 -12.53 -0.33
C ILE A 8 -2.50 -11.75 0.48
N ILE A 9 -2.27 -11.64 1.79
CA ILE A 9 -3.08 -10.94 2.77
C ILE A 9 -2.22 -9.93 3.53
N LEU A 10 -2.87 -8.92 4.12
CA LEU A 10 -2.22 -7.99 5.03
C LEU A 10 -2.57 -8.42 6.45
N GLU A 11 -1.68 -9.15 7.14
CA GLU A 11 -1.97 -9.73 8.46
C GLU A 11 -2.31 -8.65 9.50
N ALA A 12 -1.61 -7.53 9.48
CA ALA A 12 -1.88 -6.38 10.34
C ALA A 12 -3.16 -5.62 9.98
N PHE A 13 -3.71 -5.85 8.78
CA PHE A 13 -4.88 -5.16 8.26
C PHE A 13 -5.94 -6.19 7.82
N PRO A 14 -6.50 -6.98 8.75
CA PRO A 14 -7.33 -8.15 8.42
C PRO A 14 -8.65 -7.79 7.71
N GLN A 15 -9.10 -6.54 7.83
CA GLN A 15 -10.29 -6.04 7.14
C GLN A 15 -10.01 -5.60 5.69
N ALA A 16 -8.74 -5.49 5.30
CA ALA A 16 -8.35 -5.03 3.97
C ALA A 16 -8.52 -6.15 2.94
N LYS A 17 -9.42 -5.93 1.98
CA LYS A 17 -9.70 -6.87 0.89
C LYS A 17 -9.00 -6.44 -0.38
N LYS A 18 -8.44 -7.40 -1.11
CA LYS A 18 -7.74 -7.15 -2.37
C LYS A 18 -8.72 -6.60 -3.41
N VAL A 19 -8.29 -5.55 -4.13
CA VAL A 19 -9.06 -4.91 -5.20
C VAL A 19 -8.18 -4.70 -6.43
N LYS A 20 -8.80 -4.28 -7.54
CA LYS A 20 -8.06 -3.91 -8.75
C LYS A 20 -7.11 -2.73 -8.43
N GLY A 21 -5.83 -2.92 -8.75
CA GLY A 21 -4.83 -1.87 -8.68
C GLY A 21 -5.12 -0.73 -9.66
N LYS A 22 -4.63 0.47 -9.34
CA LYS A 22 -4.74 1.63 -10.24
C LYS A 22 -3.40 2.34 -10.46
N THR A 23 -2.55 2.38 -9.45
CA THR A 23 -1.24 3.03 -9.54
C THR A 23 -0.24 2.14 -10.28
N PRO A 24 0.47 2.63 -11.30
CA PRO A 24 1.56 1.87 -11.94
C PRO A 24 2.72 1.59 -10.98
N VAL A 25 3.38 0.45 -11.15
CA VAL A 25 4.68 0.19 -10.53
C VAL A 25 5.73 1.05 -11.24
N GLN A 26 6.58 1.74 -10.47
CA GLN A 26 7.61 2.59 -11.05
C GLN A 26 8.62 1.75 -11.85
N GLY A 27 8.81 2.09 -13.13
CA GLY A 27 9.73 1.39 -14.03
C GLY A 27 9.21 0.04 -14.55
N GLY A 28 7.93 -0.28 -14.38
CA GLY A 28 7.32 -1.52 -14.86
C GLY A 28 5.99 -1.29 -15.59
N GLY A 29 5.52 -2.33 -16.30
CA GLY A 29 4.22 -2.31 -17.00
C GLY A 29 3.02 -2.77 -16.14
N ALA A 30 3.25 -3.12 -14.88
CA ALA A 30 2.21 -3.64 -13.98
C ALA A 30 1.63 -2.55 -13.07
N LEU A 31 0.45 -2.82 -12.52
CA LEU A 31 -0.15 -1.99 -11.47
C LEU A 31 0.20 -2.53 -10.08
N ARG A 32 0.38 -1.63 -9.12
CA ARG A 32 0.57 -1.94 -7.70
C ARG A 32 -0.58 -2.80 -7.20
N LYS A 33 -0.27 -3.79 -6.37
CA LYS A 33 -1.31 -4.52 -5.63
C LYS A 33 -1.99 -3.54 -4.68
N ARG A 34 -3.31 -3.59 -4.63
CA ARG A 34 -4.15 -2.68 -3.86
C ARG A 34 -5.14 -3.47 -3.02
N TRP A 35 -5.37 -3.01 -1.80
CA TRP A 35 -6.43 -3.47 -0.91
C TRP A 35 -7.25 -2.28 -0.41
N LYS A 36 -8.46 -2.55 0.05
CA LYS A 36 -9.36 -1.57 0.67
C LYS A 36 -10.09 -2.19 1.84
N ASP A 37 -10.27 -1.43 2.90
CA ASP A 37 -11.25 -1.72 3.94
C ASP A 37 -12.35 -0.63 3.95
N GLN A 38 -13.11 -0.55 5.03
CA GLN A 38 -14.17 0.44 5.17
C GLN A 38 -13.65 1.87 5.10
N ASP A 39 -12.43 2.16 5.56
CA ASP A 39 -11.93 3.52 5.81
C ASP A 39 -10.69 3.91 5.00
N TYR A 40 -9.96 2.92 4.51
CA TYR A 40 -8.62 3.11 3.96
C TYR A 40 -8.38 2.34 2.66
N ILE A 41 -7.39 2.83 1.93
CA ILE A 41 -6.80 2.21 0.76
C ILE A 41 -5.35 1.85 1.10
N TYR A 42 -4.91 0.68 0.65
CA TYR A 42 -3.58 0.16 0.88
C TYR A 42 -2.94 -0.18 -0.45
N GLU A 43 -1.70 0.23 -0.68
CA GLU A 43 -0.92 -0.17 -1.85
C GLU A 43 0.41 -0.78 -1.46
N TRP A 44 0.84 -1.79 -2.21
CA TRP A 44 2.14 -2.42 -2.00
C TRP A 44 3.26 -1.58 -2.63
N ASP A 45 4.25 -1.23 -1.81
CA ASP A 45 5.54 -0.75 -2.28
C ASP A 45 6.53 -1.91 -2.38
N SER A 46 6.65 -2.47 -3.59
CA SER A 46 7.56 -3.59 -3.87
C SER A 46 9.04 -3.23 -3.77
N ARG A 47 9.39 -1.95 -3.70
CA ARG A 47 10.79 -1.53 -3.53
C ARG A 47 11.23 -1.65 -2.08
N HIS A 48 10.32 -1.39 -1.14
CA HIS A 48 10.64 -1.35 0.29
C HIS A 48 10.03 -2.52 1.07
N GLY A 49 9.10 -3.27 0.49
CA GLY A 49 8.41 -4.34 1.20
C GLY A 49 7.39 -3.82 2.21
N LEU A 50 6.82 -2.64 1.94
CA LEU A 50 5.91 -1.94 2.86
C LEU A 50 4.54 -1.72 2.24
N VAL A 51 3.55 -1.51 3.09
CA VAL A 51 2.23 -1.04 2.71
C VAL A 51 2.15 0.48 2.86
N GLU A 52 1.89 1.17 1.75
CA GLU A 52 1.49 2.58 1.79
C GLU A 52 -0.01 2.65 2.10
N LYS A 53 -0.39 3.38 3.17
CA LYS A 53 -1.78 3.56 3.59
C LYS A 53 -2.31 4.93 3.19
N TYR A 54 -3.56 4.97 2.76
CA TYR A 54 -4.25 6.17 2.28
C TYR A 54 -5.67 6.26 2.85
N ASP A 55 -6.19 7.47 3.02
CA ASP A 55 -7.62 7.65 3.30
C ASP A 55 -8.49 7.46 2.04
N LYS A 56 -9.82 7.47 2.20
CA LYS A 56 -10.77 7.36 1.06
C LYS A 56 -10.61 8.44 -0.01
N ARG A 57 -10.05 9.59 0.37
CA ARG A 57 -9.80 10.73 -0.52
C ARG A 57 -8.44 10.61 -1.22
N GLY A 58 -7.70 9.53 -0.95
CA GLY A 58 -6.40 9.26 -1.55
C GLY A 58 -5.25 10.03 -0.91
N ASN A 59 -5.42 10.59 0.28
CA ASN A 59 -4.31 11.24 1.00
C ASN A 59 -3.42 10.19 1.66
N HIS A 60 -2.11 10.28 1.43
CA HIS A 60 -1.13 9.39 2.05
C HIS A 60 -1.11 9.58 3.57
N LEU A 61 -1.05 8.48 4.32
CA LEU A 61 -1.04 8.44 5.79
C LEU A 61 0.29 7.92 6.38
N GLY A 62 1.12 7.30 5.52
CA GLY A 62 2.42 6.75 5.88
C GLY A 62 2.62 5.35 5.31
N GLU A 63 3.78 4.79 5.62
CA GLU A 63 4.18 3.44 5.21
C GLU A 63 4.26 2.54 6.44
N PHE A 64 3.74 1.32 6.32
CA PHE A 64 3.50 0.42 7.42
C PHE A 64 4.03 -0.98 7.10
N ASP A 65 4.47 -1.69 8.13
CA ASP A 65 4.77 -3.11 8.04
C ASP A 65 3.47 -3.91 7.80
N PRO A 66 3.43 -4.81 6.80
CA PRO A 66 2.21 -5.56 6.47
C PRO A 66 1.84 -6.65 7.49
N PHE A 67 2.79 -7.07 8.33
CA PHE A 67 2.64 -8.15 9.32
C PHE A 67 2.36 -7.59 10.72
N THR A 68 3.13 -6.59 11.15
CA THR A 68 3.00 -6.00 12.50
C THR A 68 2.08 -4.79 12.55
N GLY A 69 1.91 -4.09 11.42
CA GLY A 69 1.16 -2.83 11.35
C GLY A 69 1.91 -1.64 11.92
N GLU A 70 3.19 -1.83 12.28
CA GLU A 70 4.06 -0.75 12.75
C GLU A 70 4.24 0.30 11.65
N LYS A 71 4.16 1.56 12.04
CA LYS A 71 4.39 2.67 11.12
C LYS A 71 5.89 2.89 10.96
N ILE A 72 6.41 2.60 9.77
CA ILE A 72 7.84 2.72 9.46
C ILE A 72 8.17 4.14 9.03
N ASN A 73 7.39 4.70 8.10
CA ASN A 73 7.63 6.04 7.58
C ASN A 73 6.41 6.96 7.78
N PRO A 74 6.63 8.25 8.08
CA PRO A 74 5.58 9.21 8.27
C PRO A 74 4.83 9.53 6.96
N ARG A 75 3.72 10.25 7.11
CA ARG A 75 2.94 10.77 6.00
C ARG A 75 3.81 11.71 5.14
N VAL A 76 3.67 11.57 3.83
CA VAL A 76 4.23 12.49 2.82
C VAL A 76 3.08 13.26 2.18
N PRO A 77 2.84 14.55 2.53
CA PRO A 77 1.63 15.29 2.11
C PRO A 77 1.43 15.44 0.61
N SER A 78 2.52 15.46 -0.17
CA SER A 78 2.48 15.57 -1.64
C SER A 78 2.08 14.26 -2.33
N ARG A 79 2.06 13.13 -1.62
CA ARG A 79 1.74 11.81 -2.19
C ARG A 79 0.22 11.58 -2.15
N ARG A 80 -0.37 11.37 -3.32
CA ARG A 80 -1.81 11.13 -3.49
C ARG A 80 -2.08 10.03 -4.51
N ILE A 81 -3.19 9.31 -4.31
CA ILE A 81 -3.69 8.31 -5.25
C ILE A 81 -5.16 8.60 -5.62
N SER A 82 -5.61 8.05 -6.75
CA SER A 82 -7.01 8.02 -7.19
C SER A 82 -7.60 6.61 -7.19
#